data_AF-A0AAX3PIM6-F1
#
_entry.id   AF-A0AAX3PIM6-F1
#
_cell.length_a   1.000
_cell.length_b   1.000
_cell.length_c   1.000
_cell.angle_alpha   90.00
_cell.angle_beta   90.00
_cell.angle_gamma   90.00
#
_symmetry.space_group_name_H-M   'P 1'
#
loop_
_entity.id
_entity.type
_entity.pdbx_description
1 polymer ?
#
loop_
_entity_poly.entity_id
_entity_poly.type
_entity_poly.pdbx_seq_one_letter_code
_entity_poly.pdbx_strand_id
1 'polypeptide(L)'
;MATSSFQVHHILPVELFNSEFKDQLNKLLGSDTSNISDDKYKNTALQSFNNRIALYSDADRAEMAKALQDSGHPISDISIGASQHYTQHPEYNKAVKQWVKEIIIDGNLTVDQKKLAIIDLQATLREGLVSGEIILNGNKDIAKQSINNYLDQHVITVEQLKNADSERFKQAEARLETFAENDIKYAKVANENVRVNDEGKTSAGNVEFTKTAIAELLKS
;
A
#
# COMPACT_ATOMS: atom_id res chain seq x y z
N MET A 1 10.37 -20.02 -19.41
CA MET A 1 9.44 -19.55 -18.36
C MET A 1 9.39 -18.04 -18.47
N ALA A 2 8.25 -17.44 -18.80
CA ALA A 2 8.12 -15.99 -18.80
C ALA A 2 8.30 -15.52 -17.34
N THR A 3 9.45 -14.94 -17.02
CA THR A 3 9.64 -14.17 -15.79
C THR A 3 8.52 -13.14 -15.74
N SER A 4 7.67 -13.14 -14.71
CA SER A 4 6.61 -12.15 -14.62
C SER A 4 7.25 -10.76 -14.69
N SER A 5 6.80 -9.93 -15.62
CA SER A 5 7.28 -8.55 -15.77
C SER A 5 6.86 -7.65 -14.61
N PHE A 6 6.16 -8.21 -13.63
CA PHE A 6 5.61 -7.56 -12.46
C PHE A 6 6.04 -8.30 -11.20
N GLN A 7 6.17 -7.53 -10.12
CA GLN A 7 6.30 -8.00 -8.75
C GLN A 7 5.26 -7.31 -7.88
N VAL A 8 4.71 -8.05 -6.91
CA VAL A 8 3.84 -7.47 -5.88
C VAL A 8 4.72 -6.77 -4.86
N HIS A 9 4.49 -5.47 -4.69
CA HIS A 9 5.05 -4.64 -3.65
C HIS A 9 4.04 -4.44 -2.53
N HIS A 10 4.52 -4.46 -1.28
CA HIS A 10 3.71 -4.14 -0.12
C HIS A 10 3.87 -2.66 0.20
N ILE A 11 2.75 -1.91 0.19
CA ILE A 11 2.74 -0.45 0.38
C ILE A 11 3.23 -0.10 1.78
N LEU A 12 2.67 -0.72 2.82
CA LEU A 12 3.27 -0.77 4.14
C LEU A 12 4.24 -1.97 4.19
N PRO A 13 5.54 -1.75 4.45
CA PRO A 13 6.55 -2.80 4.41
C PRO A 13 6.25 -3.97 5.35
N VAL A 14 6.64 -5.18 4.92
CA VAL A 14 6.54 -6.41 5.73
C VAL A 14 7.22 -6.25 7.10
N GLU A 15 8.32 -5.50 7.16
CA GLU A 15 9.07 -5.24 8.40
C GLU A 15 8.22 -4.60 9.50
N LEU A 16 7.23 -3.75 9.15
CA LEU A 16 6.31 -3.16 10.13
C LEU A 16 5.48 -4.23 10.85
N PHE A 17 5.06 -5.26 10.12
CA PHE A 17 4.25 -6.35 10.65
C PHE A 17 5.09 -7.42 11.37
N ASN A 18 6.42 -7.29 11.35
CA ASN A 18 7.36 -8.08 12.14
C ASN A 18 8.06 -7.24 13.22
N SER A 19 7.45 -6.12 13.63
CA SER A 19 8.03 -5.16 14.60
C SER A 19 7.04 -4.82 15.72
N GLU A 20 7.43 -3.88 16.59
CA GLU A 20 6.60 -3.33 17.66
C GLU A 20 5.25 -2.76 17.21
N PHE A 21 5.08 -2.46 15.91
CA PHE A 21 3.85 -1.92 15.35
C PHE A 21 2.78 -2.97 15.00
N LYS A 22 3.14 -4.26 14.95
CA LYS A 22 2.30 -5.36 14.42
C LYS A 22 0.88 -5.34 14.98
N ASP A 23 0.74 -5.32 16.30
CA ASP A 23 -0.57 -5.47 16.95
C ASP A 23 -1.45 -4.22 16.74
N GLN A 24 -0.85 -3.03 16.81
CA GLN A 24 -1.58 -1.79 16.57
C GLN A 24 -1.98 -1.64 15.11
N LEU A 25 -1.11 -1.96 14.15
CA LEU A 25 -1.45 -1.94 12.72
C LEU A 25 -2.57 -2.92 12.40
N ASN A 26 -2.52 -4.15 12.92
CA ASN A 26 -3.60 -5.11 12.74
C ASN A 26 -4.90 -4.66 13.43
N LYS A 27 -4.83 -3.95 14.56
CA LYS A 27 -6.03 -3.39 15.20
C LYS A 27 -6.64 -2.24 14.40
N LEU A 28 -5.80 -1.36 13.84
CA LEU A 28 -6.26 -0.18 13.10
C LEU A 28 -6.78 -0.55 11.70
N LEU A 29 -6.07 -1.44 11.01
CA LEU A 29 -6.29 -1.77 9.59
C LEU A 29 -6.86 -3.17 9.36
N GLY A 30 -6.83 -4.05 10.35
CA GLY A 30 -7.31 -5.41 10.19
C GLY A 30 -8.82 -5.44 9.94
N SER A 31 -9.23 -6.38 9.11
CA SER A 31 -10.64 -6.76 9.01
C SER A 31 -11.08 -7.38 10.34
N ASP A 32 -12.32 -7.15 10.78
CA ASP A 32 -12.85 -7.86 11.94
C ASP A 32 -12.94 -9.37 11.64
N THR A 33 -11.95 -10.13 12.12
CA THR A 33 -11.87 -11.57 11.89
C THR A 33 -12.54 -12.38 12.99
N SER A 34 -13.20 -11.74 13.97
CA SER A 34 -13.78 -12.45 15.13
C SER A 34 -14.84 -13.47 14.73
N ASN A 35 -15.51 -13.23 13.59
CA ASN A 35 -16.57 -14.08 13.06
C ASN A 35 -16.12 -14.97 11.89
N ILE A 36 -14.85 -14.93 11.51
CA ILE A 36 -14.30 -15.75 10.43
C ILE A 36 -13.71 -17.02 11.05
N SER A 37 -14.41 -18.15 10.89
CA SER A 37 -13.97 -19.46 11.38
C SER A 37 -12.88 -20.10 10.51
N ASP A 38 -12.75 -19.66 9.25
CA ASP A 38 -11.80 -20.19 8.29
C ASP A 38 -10.52 -19.33 8.26
N ASP A 39 -9.43 -19.87 8.79
CA ASP A 39 -8.14 -19.19 8.94
C ASP A 39 -7.58 -18.64 7.61
N LYS A 40 -8.01 -19.19 6.45
CA LYS A 40 -7.57 -18.71 5.13
C LYS A 40 -8.08 -17.31 4.76
N TYR A 41 -9.13 -16.85 5.42
CA TYR A 41 -9.73 -15.52 5.21
C TYR A 41 -9.45 -14.54 6.36
N LYS A 42 -8.69 -14.97 7.37
CA LYS A 42 -8.15 -14.09 8.42
C LYS A 42 -6.97 -13.30 7.86
N ASN A 43 -7.25 -12.44 6.89
CA ASN A 43 -6.22 -11.61 6.30
C ASN A 43 -5.79 -10.54 7.30
N THR A 44 -4.51 -10.55 7.62
CA THR A 44 -3.87 -9.45 8.36
C THR A 44 -3.83 -8.22 7.48
N ALA A 45 -3.69 -7.03 8.08
CA ALA A 45 -3.52 -5.78 7.33
C ALA A 45 -2.34 -5.83 6.33
N LEU A 46 -1.34 -6.69 6.58
CA LEU A 46 -0.25 -6.97 5.65
C LEU A 46 -0.73 -7.51 4.29
N GLN A 47 -1.73 -8.40 4.30
CA GLN A 47 -2.25 -9.07 3.11
C GLN A 47 -3.49 -8.40 2.51
N SER A 48 -3.91 -7.26 3.09
CA SER A 48 -4.94 -6.41 2.52
C SER A 48 -4.60 -6.08 1.06
N PHE A 49 -5.62 -6.05 0.19
CA PHE A 49 -5.48 -5.53 -1.17
C PHE A 49 -5.13 -4.05 -1.16
N ASN A 50 -5.52 -3.30 -0.13
CA ASN A 50 -5.07 -1.91 0.06
C ASN A 50 -3.57 -1.82 0.35
N ASN A 51 -2.95 -2.91 0.82
CA ASN A 51 -1.52 -2.96 1.11
C ASN A 51 -0.66 -3.50 -0.04
N ARG A 52 -1.22 -3.76 -1.22
CA ARG A 52 -0.49 -4.39 -2.32
C ARG A 52 -0.61 -3.60 -3.61
N ILE A 53 0.46 -3.57 -4.40
CA ILE A 53 0.50 -2.98 -5.74
C ILE A 53 1.46 -3.79 -6.61
N ALA A 54 1.10 -4.06 -7.86
CA ALA A 54 1.96 -4.68 -8.84
C ALA A 54 2.82 -3.59 -9.50
N LEU A 55 4.13 -3.81 -9.51
CA LEU A 55 5.10 -2.88 -10.07
C LEU A 55 5.97 -3.60 -11.08
N TYR A 56 6.39 -2.90 -12.12
CA TYR A 56 7.24 -3.49 -13.14
C TYR A 56 8.62 -3.82 -12.55
N SER A 57 9.14 -5.00 -12.86
CA SER A 57 10.51 -5.38 -12.51
C SER A 57 11.55 -4.79 -13.48
N ASP A 58 11.12 -4.51 -14.70
CA ASP A 58 11.91 -3.96 -15.80
C ASP A 58 11.83 -2.42 -15.84
N ALA A 59 12.98 -1.76 -16.02
CA ALA A 59 13.08 -0.30 -15.97
C ALA A 59 12.38 0.36 -17.17
N ASP A 60 12.58 -0.17 -18.38
CA ASP A 60 12.01 0.39 -19.61
C ASP A 60 10.47 0.33 -19.57
N ARG A 61 9.92 -0.76 -19.03
CA ARG A 61 8.46 -0.88 -18.86
C ARG A 61 7.90 0.04 -17.77
N ALA A 62 8.65 0.28 -16.69
CA ALA A 62 8.27 1.24 -15.66
C ALA A 62 8.25 2.67 -16.24
N GLU A 63 9.26 3.04 -17.02
CA GLU A 63 9.34 4.33 -17.70
C GLU A 63 8.22 4.50 -18.75
N MET A 64 7.94 3.47 -19.54
CA MET A 64 6.83 3.47 -20.48
C MET A 64 5.48 3.64 -19.76
N ALA A 65 5.30 2.96 -18.62
CA ALA A 65 4.10 3.12 -17.80
C ALA A 65 3.98 4.57 -17.31
N LYS A 66 5.07 5.17 -16.82
CA LYS A 66 5.09 6.57 -16.44
C LYS A 66 4.69 7.49 -17.60
N ALA A 67 5.29 7.30 -18.78
CA ALA A 67 5.00 8.12 -19.95
C ALA A 67 3.53 8.01 -20.41
N LEU A 68 2.94 6.82 -20.33
CA LEU A 68 1.52 6.62 -20.62
C LEU A 68 0.64 7.38 -19.63
N GLN A 69 0.95 7.29 -18.33
CA GLN A 69 0.21 8.01 -17.30
C GLN A 69 0.34 9.53 -17.45
N ASP A 70 1.56 10.04 -17.70
CA ASP A 70 1.83 11.45 -17.92
C ASP A 70 1.13 11.98 -19.21
N SER A 71 0.83 11.09 -20.17
CA SER A 71 0.03 11.42 -21.37
C SER A 71 -1.48 11.54 -21.12
N GLY A 72 -1.93 11.32 -19.88
CA GLY A 72 -3.34 11.31 -19.52
C GLY A 72 -4.06 10.02 -19.89
N HIS A 73 -3.34 8.98 -20.34
CA HIS A 73 -3.90 7.65 -20.48
C HIS A 73 -3.98 7.04 -19.08
N PRO A 74 -5.18 6.77 -18.54
CA PRO A 74 -5.29 6.07 -17.28
C PRO A 74 -4.73 4.67 -17.50
N ILE A 75 -3.49 4.42 -17.07
CA ILE A 75 -3.14 3.07 -16.64
C ILE A 75 -4.13 2.83 -15.51
N SER A 76 -5.13 1.99 -15.83
CA SER A 76 -6.36 1.72 -15.09
C SER A 76 -6.30 2.02 -13.59
N ASP A 77 -7.42 2.43 -12.97
CA ASP A 77 -7.66 2.65 -11.52
C ASP A 77 -7.28 1.47 -10.56
N ILE A 78 -6.36 0.60 -10.95
CA ILE A 78 -6.23 -0.78 -10.56
C ILE A 78 -4.75 -1.08 -10.38
N SER A 79 -4.36 -1.34 -9.13
CA SER A 79 -3.28 -2.20 -8.64
C SER A 79 -1.93 -2.26 -9.38
N ILE A 80 -1.63 -1.40 -10.35
CA ILE A 80 -0.38 -1.34 -11.12
C ILE A 80 0.20 0.06 -10.99
N GLY A 81 1.50 0.17 -10.76
CA GLY A 81 2.18 1.46 -10.70
C GLY A 81 3.36 1.60 -11.65
N ALA A 82 3.75 2.86 -11.89
CA ALA A 82 4.87 3.22 -12.77
C ALA A 82 6.23 3.16 -12.06
N SER A 83 6.28 2.98 -10.74
CA SER A 83 7.53 2.76 -10.02
C SER A 83 8.15 1.40 -10.35
N GLN A 84 9.48 1.34 -10.52
CA GLN A 84 10.17 0.07 -10.73
C GLN A 84 10.37 -0.68 -9.40
N HIS A 85 9.97 -1.94 -9.36
CA HIS A 85 10.25 -2.85 -8.25
C HIS A 85 11.33 -3.87 -8.62
N TYR A 86 12.57 -3.45 -8.39
CA TYR A 86 13.76 -4.27 -8.57
C TYR A 86 14.48 -4.41 -7.23
N THR A 87 14.73 -5.63 -6.76
CA THR A 87 15.45 -5.88 -5.49
C THR A 87 14.84 -5.22 -4.23
N GLN A 88 15.63 -5.06 -3.17
CA GLN A 88 15.19 -4.49 -1.89
C GLN A 88 15.33 -2.95 -1.89
N HIS A 89 14.42 -2.27 -1.20
CA HIS A 89 14.34 -0.81 -1.11
C HIS A 89 14.42 -0.34 0.36
N PRO A 90 15.62 -0.38 0.99
CA PRO A 90 15.76 -0.10 2.43
C PRO A 90 15.41 1.34 2.82
N GLU A 91 15.59 2.32 1.92
CA GLU A 91 15.23 3.71 2.21
C GLU A 91 13.71 3.92 2.26
N TYR A 92 12.95 3.20 1.42
CA TYR A 92 11.49 3.14 1.51
C TYR A 92 11.05 2.54 2.85
N ASN A 93 11.62 1.40 3.24
CA ASN A 93 11.28 0.75 4.51
C ASN A 93 11.54 1.66 5.71
N LYS A 94 12.67 2.36 5.74
CA LYS A 94 13.02 3.31 6.81
C LYS A 94 12.06 4.50 6.85
N ALA A 95 11.78 5.11 5.71
CA ALA A 95 10.90 6.27 5.64
C ALA A 95 9.47 5.92 6.10
N VAL A 96 8.89 4.84 5.56
CA VAL A 96 7.54 4.42 5.96
C VAL A 96 7.51 4.01 7.43
N LYS A 97 8.55 3.33 7.94
CA LYS A 97 8.64 2.98 9.37
C LYS A 97 8.64 4.22 10.27
N GLN A 98 9.36 5.27 9.86
CA GLN A 98 9.40 6.53 10.61
C GLN A 98 8.02 7.21 10.65
N TRP A 99 7.33 7.32 9.52
CA TRP A 99 5.97 7.88 9.47
C TRP A 99 4.97 7.09 10.31
N VAL A 100 5.02 5.76 10.26
CA VAL A 100 4.17 4.91 11.10
C VAL A 100 4.49 5.08 12.58
N LYS A 101 5.77 5.22 12.95
CA LYS A 101 6.17 5.53 14.34
C LYS A 101 5.58 6.86 14.81
N GLU A 102 5.66 7.89 13.97
CA GLU A 102 5.14 9.22 14.28
C GLU A 102 3.63 9.21 14.49
N ILE A 103 2.88 8.43 13.71
CA ILE A 103 1.43 8.30 13.86
C ILE A 103 1.06 7.47 15.09
N ILE A 104 1.71 6.31 15.27
CA ILE A 104 1.28 5.31 16.26
C ILE A 104 1.81 5.62 17.66
N ILE A 105 3.09 5.97 17.78
CA ILE A 105 3.78 6.11 19.07
C ILE A 105 3.89 7.58 19.47
N ASP A 106 4.44 8.41 18.60
CA ASP A 106 4.81 9.79 18.97
C ASP A 106 3.61 10.74 18.87
N GLY A 107 2.61 10.39 18.08
CA GLY A 107 1.41 11.18 17.84
C GLY A 107 0.42 11.11 19.00
N ASN A 108 0.08 12.27 19.56
CA ASN A 108 -1.04 12.43 20.48
C ASN A 108 -2.37 12.45 19.72
N LEU A 109 -2.70 11.30 19.12
CA LEU A 109 -3.89 11.07 18.30
C LEU A 109 -4.83 10.06 18.97
N THR A 110 -6.14 10.23 18.78
CA THR A 110 -7.12 9.21 19.17
C THR A 110 -6.97 7.96 18.30
N VAL A 111 -7.60 6.84 18.70
CA VAL A 111 -7.58 5.60 17.90
C VAL A 111 -8.13 5.83 16.49
N ASP A 112 -9.23 6.58 16.36
CA ASP A 112 -9.85 6.86 15.07
C ASP A 112 -8.97 7.76 14.21
N GLN A 113 -8.33 8.77 14.80
CA GLN A 113 -7.36 9.62 14.09
C GLN A 113 -6.13 8.83 13.62
N LYS A 114 -5.62 7.89 14.44
CA LYS A 114 -4.53 7.00 14.03
C LYS A 114 -4.96 6.11 12.86
N LYS A 115 -6.18 5.56 12.91
CA LYS A 115 -6.72 4.73 11.82
C LYS A 115 -6.79 5.54 10.52
N LEU A 116 -7.37 6.73 10.58
CA LEU A 116 -7.50 7.62 9.44
C LEU A 116 -6.13 8.02 8.87
N ALA A 117 -5.17 8.37 9.73
CA ALA A 117 -3.82 8.74 9.33
C ALA A 117 -3.05 7.58 8.66
N ILE A 118 -3.18 6.35 9.17
CA ILE A 118 -2.50 5.18 8.56
C ILE A 118 -3.13 4.84 7.20
N ILE A 119 -4.46 4.92 7.08
CA ILE A 119 -5.15 4.70 5.79
C ILE A 119 -4.74 5.77 4.79
N ASP A 120 -4.69 7.03 5.20
CA ASP A 120 -4.24 8.14 4.38
C ASP A 120 -2.78 7.97 3.92
N LEU A 121 -1.89 7.56 4.84
CA LEU A 121 -0.49 7.26 4.52
C LEU A 121 -0.39 6.13 3.49
N GLN A 122 -1.13 5.03 3.68
CA GLN A 122 -1.11 3.90 2.75
C GLN A 122 -1.63 4.31 1.36
N ALA A 123 -2.74 5.06 1.30
CA ALA A 123 -3.28 5.56 0.04
C ALA A 123 -2.30 6.53 -0.66
N THR A 124 -1.68 7.42 0.10
CA THR A 124 -0.68 8.37 -0.42
C THR A 124 0.55 7.65 -0.98
N LEU A 125 1.10 6.68 -0.25
CA LEU A 125 2.21 5.85 -0.74
C LEU A 125 1.82 5.14 -2.04
N ARG A 126 0.61 4.58 -2.11
CA ARG A 126 0.10 3.96 -3.34
C ARG A 126 0.07 4.96 -4.48
N GLU A 127 -0.49 6.15 -4.29
CA GLU A 127 -0.58 7.19 -5.33
C GLU A 127 0.80 7.57 -5.86
N GLY A 128 1.78 7.80 -4.98
CA GLY A 128 3.15 8.13 -5.39
C GLY A 128 3.85 6.97 -6.11
N LEU A 129 3.53 5.72 -5.76
CA LEU A 129 4.02 4.54 -6.49
C LEU A 129 3.36 4.38 -7.85
N VAL A 130 2.06 4.70 -7.94
CA VAL A 130 1.28 4.68 -9.18
C VAL A 130 1.86 5.71 -10.15
N SER A 131 2.00 6.98 -9.74
CA SER A 131 2.54 8.07 -10.56
C SER A 131 4.02 7.95 -10.92
N GLY A 132 4.75 7.08 -10.22
CA GLY A 132 6.21 6.95 -10.35
C GLY A 132 6.98 8.09 -9.71
N GLU A 133 6.35 8.91 -8.86
CA GLU A 133 7.01 9.98 -8.11
C GLU A 133 7.80 9.44 -6.91
N ILE A 134 7.39 8.29 -6.36
CA ILE A 134 8.18 7.55 -5.38
C ILE A 134 9.16 6.63 -6.08
N ILE A 135 10.46 6.91 -5.92
CA ILE A 135 11.52 6.10 -6.51
C ILE A 135 12.00 5.06 -5.50
N LEU A 136 11.79 3.77 -5.82
CA LEU A 136 12.22 2.65 -4.97
C LEU A 136 13.69 2.26 -5.18
N ASN A 137 14.26 2.58 -6.34
CA ASN A 137 15.55 2.05 -6.80
C ASN A 137 16.46 3.13 -7.40
N GLY A 138 17.77 2.90 -7.32
CA GLY A 138 18.77 3.83 -7.84
C GLY A 138 19.61 4.45 -6.72
N ASN A 139 20.03 5.71 -6.90
CA ASN A 139 20.82 6.41 -5.89
C ASN A 139 20.00 6.55 -4.59
N LYS A 140 20.61 6.17 -3.46
CA LYS A 140 19.96 6.16 -2.14
C LYS A 140 19.41 7.52 -1.72
N ASP A 141 20.15 8.60 -1.98
CA ASP A 141 19.73 9.94 -1.62
C ASP A 141 18.56 10.41 -2.47
N ILE A 142 18.55 10.06 -3.76
CA ILE A 142 17.43 10.34 -4.67
C ILE A 142 16.18 9.59 -4.22
N ALA A 143 16.28 8.28 -3.94
CA ALA A 143 15.17 7.47 -3.46
C ALA A 143 14.59 8.07 -2.17
N LYS A 144 15.44 8.30 -1.17
CA LYS A 144 15.05 8.90 0.12
C LYS A 144 14.36 10.26 -0.06
N GLN A 145 14.93 11.15 -0.88
CA GLN A 145 14.35 12.46 -1.14
C GLN A 145 12.99 12.35 -1.83
N SER A 146 12.85 11.47 -2.82
CA SER A 146 11.58 11.28 -3.54
C SER A 146 10.46 10.85 -2.59
N ILE A 147 10.74 9.88 -1.69
CA ILE A 147 9.77 9.37 -0.72
C ILE A 147 9.38 10.47 0.26
N ASN A 148 10.35 11.13 0.90
CA ASN A 148 10.07 12.12 1.93
C ASN A 148 9.38 13.36 1.35
N ASN A 149 9.84 13.88 0.22
CA ASN A 149 9.21 15.04 -0.40
C ASN A 149 7.76 14.76 -0.79
N TYR A 150 7.48 13.55 -1.30
CA TYR A 150 6.13 13.16 -1.65
C TYR A 150 5.25 13.06 -0.39
N LEU A 151 5.72 12.38 0.65
CA LEU A 151 4.95 12.23 1.89
C LEU A 151 4.72 13.57 2.61
N ASP A 152 5.72 14.44 2.67
CA ASP A 152 5.62 15.77 3.29
C ASP A 152 4.56 16.65 2.60
N GLN A 153 4.39 16.50 1.29
CA GLN A 153 3.42 17.27 0.51
C GLN A 153 2.02 16.68 0.53
N HIS A 154 1.94 15.34 0.62
CA HIS A 154 0.71 14.63 0.34
C HIS A 154 0.12 13.91 1.53
N VAL A 155 0.81 13.61 2.63
CA VAL A 155 0.19 12.93 3.79
C VAL A 155 -0.61 13.93 4.63
N ILE A 156 -1.75 13.49 5.17
CA ILE A 156 -2.56 14.29 6.09
C ILE A 156 -1.77 14.69 7.35
N THR A 157 -1.81 15.97 7.70
CA THR A 157 -1.15 16.48 8.90
C THR A 157 -2.00 16.32 10.16
N VAL A 158 -1.38 16.40 11.34
CA VAL A 158 -2.08 16.39 12.63
C VAL A 158 -3.09 17.54 12.76
N GLU A 159 -2.78 18.70 12.19
CA GLU A 159 -3.69 19.85 12.18
C GLU A 159 -4.92 19.57 11.33
N GLN A 160 -4.73 19.01 10.12
CA GLN A 160 -5.82 18.62 9.23
C GLN A 160 -6.67 17.49 9.83
N LEU A 161 -6.06 16.50 10.50
CA LEU A 161 -6.76 15.43 11.23
C LEU A 161 -7.68 15.95 12.35
N LYS A 162 -7.43 17.16 12.86
CA LYS A 162 -8.24 17.78 13.91
C LYS A 162 -9.29 18.75 13.34
N ASN A 163 -9.30 18.96 12.03
CA ASN A 163 -10.22 19.86 11.35
C ASN A 163 -11.07 19.07 10.34
N ALA A 164 -12.29 18.71 10.75
CA ALA A 164 -13.24 17.97 9.93
C ALA A 164 -13.64 18.71 8.64
N ASP A 165 -13.54 20.03 8.62
CA ASP A 165 -13.85 20.84 7.43
C ASP A 165 -12.70 20.87 6.42
N SER A 166 -11.50 20.40 6.80
CA SER A 166 -10.36 20.38 5.88
C SER A 166 -10.60 19.40 4.74
N GLU A 167 -10.29 19.83 3.52
CA GLU A 167 -10.44 18.97 2.33
C GLU A 167 -9.64 17.67 2.47
N ARG A 168 -8.49 17.74 3.14
CA ARG A 168 -7.66 16.56 3.38
C ARG A 168 -8.30 15.57 4.35
N PHE A 169 -8.99 16.06 5.40
CA PHE A 169 -9.74 15.19 6.30
C PHE A 169 -10.84 14.44 5.54
N LYS A 170 -11.65 15.15 4.74
CA LYS A 170 -12.71 14.55 3.92
C LYS A 170 -12.15 13.52 2.93
N GLN A 171 -10.99 13.81 2.32
CA GLN A 171 -10.31 12.86 1.44
C GLN A 171 -9.90 11.59 2.19
N ALA A 172 -9.35 11.73 3.40
CA ALA A 172 -8.99 10.57 4.21
C ALA A 172 -10.23 9.76 4.63
N GLU A 173 -11.36 10.41 4.93
CA GLU A 173 -12.64 9.72 5.21
C GLU A 173 -13.15 8.95 4.01
N ALA A 174 -13.14 9.54 2.81
CA ALA A 174 -13.52 8.84 1.58
C ALA A 174 -12.62 7.62 1.30
N ARG A 175 -11.32 7.72 1.63
CA ARG A 175 -10.39 6.58 1.55
C ARG A 175 -10.74 5.48 2.57
N LEU A 176 -11.15 5.86 3.79
CA LEU A 176 -11.62 4.92 4.80
C LEU A 176 -12.89 4.18 4.36
N GLU A 177 -13.85 4.88 3.74
CA GLU A 177 -15.10 4.28 3.23
C GLU A 177 -14.81 3.20 2.18
N THR A 178 -13.92 3.49 1.24
CA THR A 178 -13.55 2.55 0.16
C THR A 178 -12.55 1.47 0.60
N PHE A 179 -11.85 1.66 1.72
CA PHE A 179 -10.87 0.71 2.25
C PHE A 179 -11.46 -0.69 2.47
N ALA A 180 -12.61 -0.75 3.15
CA ALA A 180 -13.28 -2.03 3.44
C ALA A 180 -13.86 -2.67 2.16
N GLU A 181 -14.34 -1.86 1.23
CA GLU A 181 -14.90 -2.32 -0.04
C GLU A 181 -13.83 -2.96 -0.93
N ASN A 182 -12.63 -2.40 -0.97
CA ASN A 182 -11.50 -2.94 -1.74
C ASN A 182 -11.14 -4.35 -1.28
N ASP A 183 -11.01 -4.57 0.03
CA ASP A 183 -10.64 -5.90 0.56
C ASP A 183 -11.70 -6.95 0.26
N ILE A 184 -13.00 -6.58 0.23
CA ILE A 184 -14.08 -7.50 -0.15
C ILE A 184 -14.10 -7.73 -1.67
N LYS A 185 -13.98 -6.66 -2.46
CA LYS A 185 -14.04 -6.71 -3.94
C LYS A 185 -12.92 -7.57 -4.49
N TYR A 186 -11.68 -7.30 -4.11
CA TYR A 186 -10.52 -7.94 -4.72
C TYR A 186 -10.23 -9.33 -4.16
N ALA A 187 -10.65 -9.64 -2.92
CA ALA A 187 -10.59 -11.02 -2.40
C ALA A 187 -11.46 -11.98 -3.22
N LYS A 188 -12.61 -11.52 -3.73
CA LYS A 188 -13.48 -12.32 -4.61
C LYS A 188 -12.88 -12.55 -6.00
N VAL A 189 -12.07 -11.61 -6.49
CA VAL A 189 -11.45 -11.70 -7.82
C VAL A 189 -10.18 -12.56 -7.81
N ALA A 190 -9.40 -12.51 -6.73
CA ALA A 190 -8.06 -13.10 -6.72
C ALA A 190 -8.02 -14.61 -6.40
N ASN A 191 -9.09 -15.23 -5.89
CA ASN A 191 -9.08 -16.67 -5.51
C ASN A 191 -7.79 -17.10 -4.78
N GLU A 192 -7.26 -16.22 -3.91
CA GLU A 192 -5.95 -16.38 -3.30
C GLU A 192 -6.01 -17.27 -2.07
N ASN A 193 -5.02 -18.18 -1.96
CA ASN A 193 -4.76 -18.88 -0.72
C ASN A 193 -3.66 -18.13 0.05
N VAL A 194 -4.01 -17.60 1.22
CA VAL A 194 -3.05 -17.02 2.16
C VAL A 194 -2.64 -18.09 3.17
N ARG A 195 -1.33 -18.31 3.30
CA ARG A 195 -0.75 -19.21 4.30
C ARG A 195 -0.13 -18.37 5.41
N VAL A 196 -0.51 -18.67 6.65
CA VAL A 196 0.11 -18.12 7.86
C VAL A 196 0.95 -19.22 8.50
N ASN A 197 2.21 -18.95 8.83
CA ASN A 197 3.04 -19.90 9.58
C ASN A 197 2.88 -19.71 11.10
N ASP A 198 3.49 -20.59 11.88
CA ASP A 198 3.40 -20.60 13.34
C ASP A 198 4.00 -19.34 14.02
N GLU A 199 4.77 -18.54 13.27
CA GLU A 199 5.33 -17.25 13.72
C GLU A 199 4.41 -16.06 13.37
N GLY A 200 3.26 -16.33 12.75
CA GLY A 200 2.33 -15.31 12.26
C GLY A 200 2.80 -14.58 11.00
N LYS A 201 3.81 -15.12 10.28
CA LYS A 201 4.21 -14.62 8.97
C LYS A 201 3.21 -15.10 7.93
N THR A 202 2.74 -14.17 7.11
CA THR A 202 1.77 -14.46 6.05
C THR A 202 2.46 -14.53 4.70
N SER A 203 1.99 -15.41 3.82
CA SER A 203 2.39 -15.52 2.42
C SER A 203 1.14 -15.73 1.56
N ALA A 204 0.94 -14.87 0.57
CA ALA A 204 -0.10 -15.03 -0.44
C ALA A 204 0.52 -15.48 -1.76
N GLY A 205 -0.28 -16.15 -2.60
CA GLY A 205 0.11 -16.48 -3.95
C GLY A 205 0.18 -15.23 -4.83
N ASN A 206 1.32 -14.53 -4.86
CA ASN A 206 1.59 -13.33 -5.69
C ASN A 206 1.14 -13.47 -7.16
N VAL A 207 1.07 -14.72 -7.65
CA VAL A 207 0.62 -15.07 -9.00
C VAL A 207 -0.84 -14.66 -9.24
N GLU A 208 -1.74 -14.83 -8.28
CA GLU A 208 -3.16 -14.54 -8.47
C GLU A 208 -3.51 -13.05 -8.29
N PHE A 209 -2.84 -12.33 -7.37
CA PHE A 209 -2.89 -10.85 -7.33
C PHE A 209 -2.45 -10.26 -8.67
N THR A 210 -1.32 -10.74 -9.21
CA THR A 210 -0.78 -10.22 -10.48
C THR A 210 -1.72 -10.54 -11.65
N LYS A 211 -2.33 -11.72 -11.69
CA LYS A 211 -3.36 -12.06 -12.68
C LYS A 211 -4.60 -11.17 -12.55
N THR A 212 -5.03 -10.86 -11.33
CA THR A 212 -6.15 -9.94 -11.06
C THR A 212 -5.85 -8.55 -11.59
N ALA A 213 -4.70 -7.99 -11.19
CA ALA A 213 -4.26 -6.66 -11.64
C ALA A 213 -4.14 -6.57 -13.17
N ILE A 214 -3.59 -7.61 -13.83
CA ILE A 214 -3.48 -7.66 -15.30
C ILE A 214 -4.85 -7.85 -15.96
N ALA A 215 -5.71 -8.74 -15.46
CA ALA A 215 -7.04 -8.98 -16.02
C ALA A 215 -7.95 -7.76 -15.93
N GLU A 216 -7.72 -6.92 -14.93
CA GLU A 216 -8.39 -5.66 -14.73
C GLU A 216 -7.85 -4.55 -15.65
N LEU A 217 -6.52 -4.46 -15.84
CA LEU A 217 -5.89 -3.58 -16.85
C LEU A 217 -6.42 -3.84 -18.27
N LEU A 218 -6.70 -5.10 -18.61
CA LEU A 218 -7.19 -5.48 -19.94
C LEU A 218 -8.68 -5.14 -20.17
N LYS A 219 -9.41 -4.72 -19.13
CA LYS A 219 -10.85 -4.38 -19.19
C LYS A 219 -11.13 -2.88 -19.24
N SER A 220 -10.15 -2.04 -18.86
CA SER A 220 -10.18 -0.58 -18.98
C SER A 220 -9.75 -0.13 -20.37
#